data_AF-A0A8B1NUE0-F1
#
_entry.id   AF-A0A8B1NUE0-F1
#
_cell.length_a   1.000
_cell.length_b   1.000
_cell.length_c   1.000
_cell.angle_alpha   90.00
_cell.angle_beta   90.00
_cell.angle_gamma   90.00
#
_symmetry.space_group_name_H-M   'P 1'
#
loop_
_entity.id
_entity.type
_entity.pdbx_description
1 polymer ?
#
loop_
_entity_poly.entity_id
_entity_poly.type
_entity_poly.pdbx_seq_one_letter_code
_entity_poly.pdbx_strand_id
1 'polypeptide(L)' 'MSRWKLYDNWDADLAGLTIEQLRERRAFAAQRAEDAVARRMGRNPKAARDWRKKLRAVEDELLRREGEEA' A
#
# COMPACT_ATOMS: atom_id res chain seq x y z
N MET A 1 13.73 13.22 8.99
CA MET A 1 13.67 11.84 8.45
C MET A 1 13.24 11.89 7.00
N SER A 2 13.91 11.16 6.10
CA SER A 2 13.52 11.11 4.69
C SER A 2 12.11 10.51 4.57
N ARG A 3 11.21 11.18 3.85
CA ARG A 3 9.78 10.80 3.67
C ARG A 3 9.60 9.36 3.17
N TRP A 4 10.66 8.76 2.62
CA TRP A 4 10.70 7.39 2.11
C TRP A 4 10.91 6.31 3.19
N LYS A 5 11.58 6.64 4.30
CA LYS A 5 11.82 5.68 5.41
C LYS A 5 10.54 5.22 6.11
N LEU A 6 9.48 6.03 6.01
CA LEU A 6 8.16 5.70 6.56
C LEU A 6 7.48 4.51 5.86
N TYR A 7 8.00 4.09 4.71
CA TYR A 7 7.45 2.98 3.93
C TYR A 7 8.42 1.79 3.81
N ASP A 8 9.53 1.82 4.54
CA ASP A 8 10.48 0.71 4.61
C ASP A 8 9.88 -0.45 5.42
N ASN A 9 9.16 -0.15 6.50
CA ASN A 9 8.50 -1.14 7.37
C ASN A 9 7.01 -1.30 7.03
N TRP A 10 6.66 -1.23 5.74
CA TRP A 10 5.27 -1.22 5.27
C TRP A 10 4.43 -2.34 5.90
N ASP A 11 4.87 -3.59 5.82
CA ASP A 11 4.11 -4.74 6.31
C ASP A 11 4.01 -4.78 7.85
N ALA A 12 5.07 -4.38 8.55
CA ALA A 12 5.07 -4.36 10.01
C ALA A 12 4.11 -3.29 10.57
N ASP A 13 3.96 -2.17 9.86
CA ASP A 13 3.02 -1.12 10.25
C ASP A 13 1.56 -1.59 10.11
N LEU A 14 1.22 -2.41 9.10
CA LEU A 14 -0.16 -2.78 8.78
C LEU A 14 -0.89 -3.43 9.96
N ALA A 15 -0.22 -4.31 10.70
CA ALA A 15 -0.80 -5.01 11.84
C ALA A 15 -1.26 -4.07 12.98
N GLY A 16 -0.65 -2.88 13.10
CA GLY A 16 -0.98 -1.90 14.14
C GLY A 16 -1.97 -0.81 13.72
N LEU A 17 -2.32 -0.74 12.43
CA LEU A 17 -3.25 0.27 11.91
C LEU A 17 -4.70 -0.11 12.21
N THR A 18 -5.62 0.85 12.21
CA THR A 18 -7.07 0.59 12.24
C THR A 18 -7.60 0.23 10.84
N ILE A 19 -8.84 -0.29 10.74
CA ILE A 19 -9.47 -0.59 9.44
C ILE A 19 -9.55 0.65 8.54
N GLU A 20 -9.88 1.82 9.10
CA GLU A 20 -9.92 3.07 8.35
C GLU A 20 -8.53 3.45 7.82
N GLN A 21 -7.50 3.34 8.65
CA GLN A 21 -6.12 3.61 8.24
C GLN A 21 -5.61 2.62 7.18
N LEU A 22 -6.05 1.36 7.23
CA LEU A 22 -5.77 0.39 6.18
C LEU A 22 -6.46 0.78 4.85
N ARG A 23 -7.70 1.27 4.89
CA ARG A 23 -8.40 1.78 3.70
C ARG A 23 -7.67 2.98 3.08
N GLU A 24 -7.17 3.91 3.91
CA GLU A 24 -6.33 5.02 3.45
C GLU A 24 -5.02 4.54 2.81
N ARG A 25 -4.32 3.59 3.45
CA ARG A 25 -3.10 2.97 2.91
C ARG A 25 -3.36 2.26 1.59
N ARG A 26 -4.51 1.60 1.43
CA ARG A 26 -4.95 0.96 0.19
C ARG A 26 -5.11 1.99 -0.93
N ALA A 27 -5.86 3.06 -0.68
CA ALA A 27 -6.07 4.13 -1.66
C ALA A 27 -4.74 4.79 -2.08
N PHE A 28 -3.85 5.02 -1.11
CA PHE A 28 -2.53 5.56 -1.38
C PHE A 28 -1.67 4.64 -2.25
N ALA A 29 -1.59 3.34 -1.93
CA ALA A 29 -0.82 2.37 -2.70
C ALA A 29 -1.37 2.20 -4.13
N ALA A 30 -2.69 2.23 -4.29
CA ALA A 30 -3.35 2.20 -5.60
C ALA A 30 -2.97 3.43 -6.45
N GLN A 31 -3.10 4.64 -5.89
CA GLN A 31 -2.71 5.88 -6.57
C GLN A 31 -1.23 5.84 -7.01
N ARG A 32 -0.34 5.38 -6.13
CA ARG A 32 1.09 5.27 -6.46
C ARG A 32 1.40 4.24 -7.54
N ALA A 33 0.67 3.12 -7.57
CA ALA A 33 0.81 2.13 -8.63
C ALA A 33 0.37 2.69 -9.99
N GLU A 34 -0.70 3.49 -10.02
CA GLU A 34 -1.18 4.19 -11.21
C GLU A 34 -0.22 5.30 -11.67
N ASP A 35 0.24 6.14 -10.74
CA ASP A 35 1.19 7.21 -11.02
C ASP A 35 2.50 6.65 -11.61
N ALA A 36 2.98 5.52 -11.09
CA ALA A 36 4.21 4.87 -11.56
C ALA A 36 4.10 4.32 -13.00
N VAL A 37 2.88 4.06 -13.49
CA VAL A 37 2.64 3.66 -14.89
C VAL A 37 2.24 4.85 -15.77
N ALA A 38 1.87 5.99 -15.18
CA ALA A 38 1.48 7.18 -15.91
C ALA A 38 2.66 7.75 -16.70
N ARG A 39 2.46 7.96 -18.01
CA ARG A 39 3.50 8.43 -18.94
C ARG A 39 4.02 9.84 -18.64
N ARG A 40 3.35 10.61 -17.78
CA ARG A 40 3.67 12.02 -17.49
C ARG A 40 4.85 12.21 -16.52
N MET A 41 5.21 11.21 -15.71
CA MET A 41 6.24 11.34 -14.66
C MET A 41 7.43 10.38 -14.82
N GLY A 42 7.61 9.81 -16.02
CA GLY A 42 8.61 8.77 -16.26
C GLY A 42 8.08 7.40 -15.83
N ARG A 43 7.73 6.57 -16.81
CA ARG A 43 7.20 5.22 -16.58
C ARG A 43 8.21 4.39 -15.80
N ASN A 44 7.87 3.98 -14.59
CA ASN A 44 8.70 3.10 -13.77
C ASN A 44 7.94 1.80 -13.45
N PRO A 45 8.07 0.76 -14.30
CA PRO A 45 7.36 -0.49 -14.12
C PRO A 45 7.78 -1.25 -12.86
N LYS A 46 9.02 -1.06 -12.37
CA LYS A 46 9.48 -1.65 -11.11
C LYS A 46 8.75 -1.02 -9.93
N ALA A 47 8.69 0.31 -9.86
CA ALA A 47 7.95 1.01 -8.82
C ALA A 47 6.47 0.64 -8.84
N ALA A 48 5.84 0.55 -10.03
CA ALA A 48 4.45 0.10 -10.14
C ALA A 48 4.24 -1.31 -9.59
N ARG A 49 5.16 -2.25 -9.87
CA ARG A 49 5.10 -3.61 -9.32
C ARG A 49 5.25 -3.62 -7.81
N ASP A 50 6.18 -2.85 -7.27
CA ASP A 50 6.41 -2.79 -5.82
C ASP A 50 5.20 -2.18 -5.09
N TRP A 51 4.58 -1.12 -5.64
CA TRP A 51 3.33 -0.57 -5.11
C TRP A 51 2.16 -1.54 -5.20
N ARG A 52 2.05 -2.35 -6.27
CA ARG A 52 1.04 -3.42 -6.35
C ARG A 52 1.24 -4.50 -5.29
N LYS A 53 2.48 -4.85 -4.94
CA LYS A 53 2.74 -5.79 -3.83
C LYS A 53 2.29 -5.20 -2.49
N LYS A 54 2.64 -3.95 -2.23
CA LYS A 54 2.22 -3.21 -1.02
C LYS A 54 0.69 -3.08 -0.93
N LEU A 55 0.02 -2.87 -2.06
CA LEU A 55 -1.45 -2.85 -2.15
C LEU A 55 -2.04 -4.20 -1.75
N ARG A 56 -1.53 -5.31 -2.30
CA ARG A 56 -2.00 -6.65 -1.95
C ARG A 56 -1.85 -6.96 -0.47
N ALA A 57 -0.71 -6.61 0.14
CA ALA A 57 -0.49 -6.82 1.57
C ALA A 57 -1.55 -6.11 2.44
N VAL A 58 -1.99 -4.91 2.04
CA VAL A 58 -3.06 -4.17 2.74
C VAL A 58 -4.42 -4.85 2.54
N GLU A 59 -4.70 -5.34 1.33
CA GLU A 59 -5.94 -6.06 1.02
C GLU A 59 -6.01 -7.40 1.77
N ASP A 60 -4.90 -8.13 1.87
CA ASP A 60 -4.80 -9.36 2.64
C ASP A 60 -5.04 -9.12 4.14
N GLU A 61 -4.48 -8.04 4.70
CA GLU A 61 -4.70 -7.67 6.11
C GLU A 61 -6.14 -7.20 6.37
N LEU A 62 -6.76 -6.47 5.43
CA LEU A 62 -8.18 -6.11 5.52
C LEU A 62 -9.06 -7.37 5.51
N LEU A 63 -8.80 -8.30 4.59
CA LEU A 63 -9.53 -9.56 4.50
C LEU A 63 -9.39 -10.40 5.77
N ARG A 64 -8.18 -10.46 6.35
CA ARG A 64 -7.92 -11.16 7.61
C ARG A 64 -8.80 -10.62 8.73
N ARG A 65 -8.93 -9.29 8.84
CA ARG A 65 -9.72 -8.64 9.89
C ARG A 65 -11.21 -8.74 9.67
N GLU A 66 -11.67 -8.60 8.42
CA GLU A 66 -13.07 -8.83 8.07
C GLU A 66 -13.49 -10.29 8.36
N GLY A 67 -12.56 -11.25 8.26
CA GLY A 67 -12.77 -12.64 8.67
C GLY A 67 -12.64 -12.90 10.18
N GLU A 68 -12.00 -12.03 10.96
CA GLU A 68 -11.91 -12.11 12.43
C GLU A 68 -13.13 -11.44 13.11
N GLU A 69 -13.83 -10.53 12.42
CA GLU A 69 -15.07 -9.88 12.90
C GLU A 69 -16.36 -10.66 12.56
N ALA A 70 -16.27 -11.77 11.81
CA ALA A 70 -17.39 -12.62 11.38
C ALA A 70 -17.55 -13.89 12.23
#